data_AF-A0A9P1AZ16-F1
#
_entry.id   AF-A0A9P1AZ16-F1
#
_cell.length_a   1.000
_cell.length_b   1.000
_cell.length_c   1.000
_cell.angle_alpha   90.00
_cell.angle_beta   90.00
_cell.angle_gamma   90.00
#
_symmetry.space_group_name_H-M   'P 1'
#
loop_
_entity.id
_entity.type
_entity.pdbx_description
1 polymer ?
#
loop_
_entity_poly.entity_id
_entity_poly.type
_entity_poly.pdbx_seq_one_letter_code
_entity_poly.pdbx_strand_id
1 'polypeptide(L)'
;MIKMPKGTPVRFERQKETQRLFVSTERTCILSASWHFTSKMSFLWSLKHFDAYRKPMDDFRVKTLSGGLVTLVASIAIVLLIVLETGQFLRTEVLEHLFVDSTTSDERVHIEFDITFNKLPCNFITVDVMDVSSEAQDNINDDIYRLRLDPEGRNISESAQRIEINQNKTSVQTADLVDEIKCGSCYGAAPDGTCCNTCEDVKNAYAVKGWQVNIEEVEQCKNDKWVKEFNEHKNEGCRVYGTVKVAKVAGNFHLAPGDPHQAMRSHVHDLHNLDPSKFDASHTVNHISFGKSFPGKNYPLDGKVNQESRGGIMYQYYVKVVPTRYDYLDGRVDQSHQFSVTTHKKDLGLRQSGLPGFFLQYEFSPLMIQYEEYRQSLATFLVSLCAIVGGVFAMAQLVDIIIYHSSRYMKSRMAGGKLI
;
A
#
# COMPACT_ATOMS: atom_id res chain seq x y z
N MET A 1 5.13 -73.70 25.71
CA MET A 1 5.35 -73.73 27.18
C MET A 1 4.98 -72.36 27.72
N ILE A 2 4.13 -72.09 28.69
CA ILE A 2 3.27 -72.81 29.65
C ILE A 2 2.17 -71.75 29.97
N LYS A 3 0.91 -71.95 29.56
CA LYS A 3 -0.26 -72.39 30.36
C LYS A 3 -0.70 -71.45 31.52
N MET A 4 -1.94 -70.98 31.37
CA MET A 4 -2.85 -70.29 32.32
C MET A 4 -3.12 -71.08 33.63
N PRO A 5 -3.85 -70.54 34.64
CA PRO A 5 -5.35 -70.53 34.65
C PRO A 5 -5.97 -69.24 35.25
N LYS A 6 -7.13 -68.70 34.83
CA LYS A 6 -8.55 -69.15 34.83
C LYS A 6 -9.28 -69.16 36.20
N GLY A 7 -10.32 -68.32 36.29
CA GLY A 7 -11.65 -68.64 36.89
C GLY A 7 -12.17 -67.62 37.93
N THR A 8 -13.19 -66.77 37.71
CA THR A 8 -14.68 -66.95 37.63
C THR A 8 -15.32 -67.60 38.88
N PRO A 9 -16.65 -67.47 39.19
CA PRO A 9 -17.67 -66.42 38.92
C PRO A 9 -18.82 -66.26 39.99
N VAL A 10 -19.82 -65.40 39.69
CA VAL A 10 -21.29 -65.46 40.00
C VAL A 10 -21.84 -65.16 41.41
N ARG A 11 -22.81 -64.22 41.50
CA ARG A 11 -24.27 -64.38 41.88
C ARG A 11 -24.90 -62.99 42.15
N PHE A 12 -25.87 -62.41 41.41
CA PHE A 12 -27.28 -62.70 41.08
C PHE A 12 -28.29 -62.68 42.24
N GLU A 13 -29.11 -61.61 42.35
CA GLU A 13 -30.55 -61.62 42.72
C GLU A 13 -31.08 -60.16 42.57
N ARG A 14 -31.89 -59.74 41.58
CA ARG A 14 -33.32 -59.95 41.22
C ARG A 14 -34.37 -59.27 42.11
N GLN A 15 -35.38 -58.71 41.43
CA GLN A 15 -36.72 -58.20 41.86
C GLN A 15 -36.82 -56.66 41.97
N LYS A 16 -37.82 -55.96 41.43
CA LYS A 16 -39.12 -56.31 40.82
C LYS A 16 -39.64 -55.10 40.01
N GLU A 17 -40.32 -55.39 38.91
CA GLU A 17 -41.16 -54.50 38.10
C GLU A 17 -42.40 -53.98 38.86
N THR A 18 -43.11 -53.06 38.19
CA THR A 18 -44.51 -52.63 38.34
C THR A 18 -44.82 -51.37 39.17
N GLN A 19 -44.84 -50.24 38.45
CA GLN A 19 -46.03 -49.43 38.11
C GLN A 19 -47.08 -49.15 39.21
N ARG A 20 -47.20 -47.86 39.57
CA ARG A 20 -48.43 -47.03 39.56
C ARG A 20 -47.98 -45.56 39.50
N LEU A 21 -47.93 -44.96 38.32
CA LEU A 21 -48.98 -44.20 37.63
C LEU A 21 -49.37 -42.86 38.29
N PHE A 22 -49.03 -41.78 37.57
CA PHE A 22 -49.76 -40.52 37.35
C PHE A 22 -49.87 -39.58 38.57
N VAL A 23 -49.46 -38.30 38.52
CA VAL A 23 -49.90 -37.26 37.59
C VAL A 23 -48.88 -36.08 37.60
N SER A 24 -48.55 -35.58 36.39
CA SER A 24 -48.16 -34.20 36.04
C SER A 24 -46.93 -33.54 36.71
N THR A 25 -45.85 -33.41 35.95
CA THR A 25 -45.05 -32.16 35.91
C THR A 25 -44.19 -32.12 34.64
N GLU A 26 -44.84 -31.92 33.49
CA GLU A 26 -44.16 -31.39 32.30
C GLU A 26 -44.20 -29.86 32.36
N ARG A 27 -43.02 -29.26 32.53
CA ARG A 27 -42.58 -27.95 32.03
C ARG A 27 -41.48 -27.46 32.95
N THR A 28 -40.21 -27.63 32.54
CA THR A 28 -39.15 -26.61 32.56
C THR A 28 -37.80 -27.25 32.24
N CYS A 29 -37.56 -27.53 30.95
CA CYS A 29 -36.22 -27.58 30.37
C CYS A 29 -35.79 -26.15 29.98
N ILE A 30 -35.67 -25.26 30.96
CA ILE A 30 -34.99 -23.96 30.83
C ILE A 30 -34.54 -23.64 32.26
N LEU A 31 -33.29 -23.94 32.63
CA LEU A 31 -32.59 -23.41 33.83
C LEU A 31 -31.25 -24.17 34.01
N SER A 32 -30.32 -24.01 33.07
CA SER A 32 -28.90 -24.36 33.32
C SER A 32 -27.92 -23.23 32.97
N ALA A 33 -28.43 -22.04 32.65
CA ALA A 33 -27.63 -20.84 32.35
C ALA A 33 -27.65 -19.78 33.47
N SER A 34 -27.85 -20.19 34.73
CA SER A 34 -27.98 -19.26 35.87
C SER A 34 -26.89 -19.40 36.93
N TRP A 35 -25.92 -20.30 36.75
CA TRP A 35 -24.92 -20.63 37.78
C TRP A 35 -23.57 -19.92 37.65
N HIS A 36 -23.41 -19.00 36.70
CA HIS A 36 -22.25 -18.09 36.65
C HIS A 36 -22.58 -16.63 37.02
N PHE A 37 -23.85 -16.31 37.31
CA PHE A 37 -24.25 -14.95 37.69
C PHE A 37 -24.37 -14.74 39.21
N THR A 38 -24.40 -15.81 40.02
CA THR A 38 -24.57 -15.74 41.48
C THR A 38 -23.28 -15.49 42.26
N SER A 39 -22.09 -15.67 41.65
CA SER A 39 -20.80 -15.38 42.31
C SER A 39 -20.52 -13.88 42.45
N LYS A 40 -20.99 -13.04 41.52
CA LYS A 40 -20.83 -11.57 41.61
C LYS A 40 -21.67 -10.92 42.73
N MET A 41 -22.72 -11.58 43.23
CA MET A 41 -23.56 -11.05 44.31
C MET A 41 -22.95 -11.18 45.70
N SER A 42 -22.03 -12.13 45.93
CA SER A 42 -21.36 -12.31 47.23
C SER A 42 -20.32 -11.21 47.51
N PHE A 43 -19.53 -10.85 46.49
CA PHE A 43 -18.54 -9.76 46.58
C PHE A 43 -19.21 -8.39 46.83
N LEU A 44 -20.32 -8.11 46.16
CA LEU A 44 -21.09 -6.87 46.35
C LEU A 44 -21.72 -6.76 47.75
N TRP A 45 -22.08 -7.87 48.40
CA TRP A 45 -22.62 -7.88 49.76
C TRP A 45 -21.54 -7.66 50.83
N SER A 46 -20.32 -8.14 50.56
CA SER A 46 -19.13 -7.89 51.40
C SER A 46 -18.72 -6.41 51.39
N LEU A 47 -18.81 -5.74 50.23
CA LEU A 47 -18.58 -4.29 50.11
C LEU A 47 -19.58 -3.42 50.88
N LYS A 48 -20.75 -3.95 51.25
CA LYS A 48 -21.74 -3.23 52.07
C LYS A 48 -21.26 -2.99 53.51
N HIS A 49 -20.28 -3.76 53.98
CA HIS A 49 -19.59 -3.56 55.26
C HIS A 49 -18.45 -2.52 55.15
N PHE A 50 -18.12 -2.08 53.93
CA PHE A 50 -17.13 -1.06 53.63
C PHE A 50 -17.79 0.30 53.34
N ASP A 51 -18.92 0.59 54.00
CA ASP A 51 -19.53 1.92 54.01
C ASP A 51 -18.80 2.77 55.06
N ALA A 52 -17.68 3.40 54.66
CA ALA A 52 -16.82 4.18 55.55
C ALA A 52 -17.51 5.46 56.10
N TYR A 53 -18.69 5.82 55.58
CA TYR A 53 -19.39 7.04 55.95
C TYR A 53 -20.71 6.74 56.67
N ARG A 54 -20.87 7.26 57.90
CA ARG A 54 -22.12 7.18 58.64
C ARG A 54 -23.20 7.96 57.88
N LYS A 55 -24.22 7.27 57.36
CA LYS A 55 -25.34 7.90 56.68
C LYS A 55 -26.02 8.92 57.61
N PRO A 56 -26.24 10.17 57.17
CA PRO A 56 -26.95 11.15 57.99
C PRO A 56 -28.39 10.70 58.22
N MET A 57 -28.93 11.00 59.41
CA MET A 57 -30.32 10.72 59.76
C MET A 57 -31.25 11.47 58.81
N ASP A 58 -32.36 10.84 58.39
CA ASP A 58 -33.25 11.37 57.35
C ASP A 58 -33.86 12.74 57.70
N ASP A 59 -33.95 13.08 58.99
CA ASP A 59 -34.49 14.35 59.50
C ASP A 59 -33.65 15.59 59.12
N PHE A 60 -32.36 15.41 58.80
CA PHE A 60 -31.49 16.50 58.37
C PHE A 60 -31.38 16.63 56.84
N ARG A 61 -32.15 15.84 56.09
CA ARG A 61 -32.02 15.72 54.63
C ARG A 61 -33.12 16.48 53.91
N VAL A 62 -32.84 17.73 53.53
CA VAL A 62 -33.76 18.55 52.73
C VAL A 62 -33.75 18.05 51.27
N LYS A 63 -34.83 17.43 50.83
CA LYS A 63 -35.00 16.95 49.44
C LYS A 63 -35.55 18.08 48.57
N THR A 64 -34.80 18.52 47.57
CA THR A 64 -35.23 19.52 46.57
C THR A 64 -35.52 18.86 45.23
N LEU A 65 -36.58 19.29 44.53
CA LEU A 65 -36.88 18.82 43.17
C LEU A 65 -35.77 19.18 42.17
N SER A 66 -35.17 20.36 42.34
CA SER A 66 -34.03 20.82 41.53
C SER A 66 -32.80 19.94 41.73
N GLY A 67 -32.46 19.56 42.96
CA GLY A 67 -31.33 18.67 43.24
C GLY A 67 -31.54 17.27 42.68
N GLY A 68 -32.79 16.78 42.67
CA GLY A 68 -33.16 15.53 41.98
C GLY A 68 -32.91 15.58 40.47
N LEU A 69 -33.24 16.70 39.82
CA LEU A 69 -32.96 16.87 38.39
C LEU A 69 -31.45 16.99 38.11
N VAL A 70 -30.72 17.77 38.91
CA VAL A 70 -29.26 17.94 38.77
C VAL A 70 -28.55 16.60 38.91
N THR A 71 -28.93 15.78 39.90
CA THR A 71 -28.37 14.44 40.09
C THR A 71 -28.72 13.47 38.96
N LEU A 72 -29.91 13.56 38.37
CA LEU A 72 -30.28 12.78 37.18
C LEU A 72 -29.40 13.15 35.99
N VAL A 73 -29.27 14.45 35.68
CA VAL A 73 -28.43 14.93 34.58
C VAL A 73 -26.96 14.58 34.81
N ALA A 74 -26.45 14.76 36.03
CA ALA A 74 -25.08 14.40 36.39
C ALA A 74 -24.82 12.90 36.24
N SER A 75 -25.75 12.03 36.63
CA SER A 75 -25.58 10.59 36.45
C SER A 75 -25.56 10.17 34.97
N ILE A 76 -26.41 10.76 34.13
CA ILE A 76 -26.37 10.56 32.68
C ILE A 76 -25.03 11.02 32.10
N ALA A 77 -24.55 12.20 32.50
CA ALA A 77 -23.26 12.73 32.04
C ALA A 77 -22.08 11.83 32.45
N ILE A 78 -22.06 11.33 33.69
CA ILE A 78 -21.04 10.37 34.16
C ILE A 78 -21.05 9.11 33.30
N VAL A 79 -22.23 8.50 33.08
CA VAL A 79 -22.33 7.28 32.26
C VAL A 79 -21.82 7.53 30.84
N LEU A 80 -22.22 8.65 30.22
CA LEU A 80 -21.77 9.00 28.87
C LEU A 80 -20.25 9.21 28.80
N LEU A 81 -19.68 9.97 29.74
CA LEU A 81 -18.22 10.20 29.77
C LEU A 81 -17.44 8.92 30.01
N ILE A 82 -17.93 8.02 30.89
CA ILE A 82 -17.29 6.72 31.11
C ILE A 82 -17.33 5.87 29.84
N VAL A 83 -18.45 5.87 29.10
CA VAL A 83 -18.55 5.12 27.83
C VAL A 83 -17.57 5.67 26.79
N LEU A 84 -17.46 7.01 26.68
CA LEU A 84 -16.50 7.64 25.77
C LEU A 84 -15.06 7.34 26.17
N GLU A 85 -14.70 7.47 27.45
CA GLU A 85 -13.37 7.17 27.97
C GLU A 85 -13.01 5.70 27.76
N THR A 86 -13.96 4.79 28.00
CA THR A 86 -13.78 3.35 27.73
C THR A 86 -13.57 3.10 26.24
N GLY A 87 -14.30 3.81 25.38
CA GLY A 87 -14.10 3.77 23.93
C GLY A 87 -12.70 4.23 23.51
N GLN A 88 -12.18 5.30 24.12
CA GLN A 88 -10.82 5.78 23.88
C GLN A 88 -9.76 4.81 24.39
N PHE A 89 -9.94 4.26 25.59
CA PHE A 89 -9.02 3.25 26.16
C PHE A 89 -8.91 1.99 25.28
N LEU A 90 -10.01 1.58 24.65
CA LEU A 90 -10.02 0.41 23.75
C LEU A 90 -9.48 0.72 22.34
N ARG A 91 -9.31 2.00 21.99
CA ARG A 91 -8.78 2.42 20.69
C ARG A 91 -7.26 2.34 20.71
N THR A 92 -6.68 1.81 19.63
CA THR A 92 -5.25 1.94 19.36
C THR A 92 -5.01 3.27 18.65
N GLU A 93 -4.06 4.06 19.14
CA GLU A 93 -3.59 5.28 18.49
C GLU A 93 -2.24 5.03 17.83
N VAL A 94 -1.95 5.70 16.72
CA VAL A 94 -0.66 5.62 16.03
C VAL A 94 0.03 6.97 16.17
N LEU A 95 1.18 6.99 16.83
CA LEU A 95 1.99 8.17 17.03
C LEU A 95 3.07 8.24 15.95
N GLU A 96 3.24 9.41 15.34
CA GLU A 96 4.25 9.65 14.33
C GLU A 96 5.44 10.39 14.92
N HIS A 97 6.63 9.83 14.73
CA HIS A 97 7.90 10.42 15.15
C HIS A 97 8.87 10.52 13.98
N LEU A 98 9.70 11.57 13.97
CA LEU A 98 10.70 11.80 12.94
C LEU A 98 12.10 11.60 13.52
N PHE A 99 12.90 10.75 12.89
CA PHE A 99 14.26 10.44 13.28
C PHE A 99 15.24 10.59 12.11
N VAL A 100 16.53 10.61 12.42
CA VAL A 100 17.57 10.43 11.40
C VAL A 100 17.67 8.96 11.09
N ASP A 101 17.71 8.64 9.80
CA ASP A 101 17.84 7.27 9.35
C ASP A 101 19.24 6.72 9.69
N SER A 102 19.27 5.71 10.57
CA SER A 102 20.47 4.99 10.99
C SER A 102 20.61 3.63 10.32
N THR A 103 19.71 3.27 9.40
CA THR A 103 19.78 1.98 8.70
C THR A 103 20.96 1.97 7.72
N THR A 104 21.65 0.84 7.66
CA THR A 104 22.85 0.65 6.84
C THR A 104 22.55 0.84 5.35
N SER A 105 23.47 1.49 4.64
CA SER A 105 23.35 1.69 3.19
C SER A 105 23.38 0.39 2.38
N ASP A 106 23.83 -0.72 2.98
CA ASP A 106 23.89 -2.04 2.34
C ASP A 106 22.51 -2.73 2.26
N GLU A 107 21.48 -2.17 2.89
CA GLU A 107 20.12 -2.67 2.78
C GLU A 107 19.59 -2.50 1.35
N ARG A 108 18.96 -3.54 0.82
CA ARG A 108 18.31 -3.50 -0.50
C ARG A 108 16.82 -3.27 -0.36
N VAL A 109 16.31 -2.34 -1.16
CA VAL A 109 14.91 -1.94 -1.17
C VAL A 109 14.22 -2.59 -2.35
N HIS A 110 13.05 -3.16 -2.10
CA HIS A 110 12.20 -3.72 -3.14
C HIS A 110 11.38 -2.60 -3.79
N ILE A 111 11.48 -2.46 -5.11
CA ILE A 111 10.58 -1.65 -5.92
C ILE A 111 9.59 -2.62 -6.57
N GLU A 112 8.32 -2.51 -6.23
CA GLU A 112 7.24 -3.23 -6.89
C GLU A 112 6.55 -2.27 -7.86
N PHE A 113 6.39 -2.68 -9.11
CA PHE A 113 5.77 -1.84 -10.13
C PHE A 113 4.85 -2.64 -11.05
N ASP A 114 3.85 -1.96 -11.57
CA ASP A 114 2.91 -2.42 -12.58
C ASP A 114 2.51 -1.23 -13.44
N ILE A 115 2.97 -1.23 -14.69
CA ILE A 115 2.81 -0.14 -15.62
C ILE A 115 2.27 -0.71 -16.94
N THR A 116 1.25 -0.07 -17.48
CA THR A 116 0.64 -0.44 -18.76
C THR A 116 0.89 0.65 -19.79
N PHE A 117 1.54 0.28 -20.89
CA PHE A 117 1.68 1.11 -22.09
C PHE A 117 0.62 0.74 -23.09
N ASN A 118 -0.13 1.73 -23.59
CA ASN A 118 -1.31 1.45 -24.43
C ASN A 118 -0.96 1.26 -25.91
N LYS A 119 0.15 1.83 -26.37
CA LYS A 119 0.55 1.87 -27.79
C LYS A 119 2.03 1.56 -28.00
N LEU A 120 2.67 0.96 -27.00
CA LEU A 120 4.07 0.57 -27.05
C LEU A 120 4.16 -0.96 -27.02
N PRO A 121 4.67 -1.62 -28.08
CA PRO A 121 4.68 -3.07 -28.15
C PRO A 121 5.73 -3.68 -27.22
N CYS A 122 5.39 -4.81 -26.58
CA CYS A 122 6.23 -5.48 -25.58
C CYS A 122 7.63 -5.90 -26.04
N ASN A 123 7.84 -6.11 -27.34
CA ASN A 123 9.12 -6.57 -27.86
C ASN A 123 10.20 -5.49 -27.80
N PHE A 124 9.78 -4.22 -27.86
CA PHE A 124 10.69 -3.07 -27.91
C PHE A 124 10.95 -2.47 -26.53
N ILE A 125 10.15 -2.80 -25.52
CA ILE A 125 10.33 -2.28 -24.17
C ILE A 125 11.45 -3.03 -23.48
N THR A 126 12.43 -2.26 -23.03
CA THR A 126 13.52 -2.71 -22.18
C THR A 126 13.40 -2.04 -20.81
N VAL A 127 13.88 -2.74 -19.79
CA VAL A 127 13.82 -2.29 -18.41
C VAL A 127 15.23 -2.26 -17.88
N ASP A 128 15.69 -1.06 -17.53
CA ASP A 128 17.04 -0.88 -17.00
C ASP A 128 16.98 -0.20 -15.63
N VAL A 129 17.97 -0.56 -14.81
CA VAL A 129 18.19 0.01 -13.49
C VAL A 129 19.64 0.43 -13.41
N MET A 130 19.85 1.72 -13.14
CA MET A 130 21.17 2.33 -12.99
C MET A 130 21.27 3.02 -11.64
N ASP A 131 22.45 2.96 -11.02
CA ASP A 131 22.75 3.73 -9.83
C ASP A 131 23.42 5.09 -10.15
N VAL A 132 23.77 5.85 -9.11
CA VAL A 132 24.49 7.13 -9.25
C VAL A 132 25.81 7.04 -10.00
N SER A 133 26.46 5.87 -10.06
CA SER A 133 27.68 5.65 -10.84
C SER A 133 27.40 5.51 -12.34
N SER A 134 26.11 5.50 -12.74
CA SER A 134 25.66 5.14 -14.09
C SER A 134 26.17 3.76 -14.51
N GLU A 135 26.41 2.89 -13.53
CA GLU A 135 26.76 1.50 -13.75
C GLU A 135 25.47 0.69 -13.75
N ALA A 136 25.30 -0.15 -14.77
CA ALA A 136 24.20 -1.09 -14.81
C ALA A 136 24.40 -2.12 -13.70
N GLN A 137 23.36 -2.39 -12.91
CA GLN A 137 23.46 -3.40 -11.86
C GLN A 137 23.23 -4.79 -12.47
N ASP A 138 24.30 -5.47 -12.86
CA ASP A 138 24.27 -6.77 -13.55
C ASP A 138 23.91 -7.97 -12.64
N ASN A 139 23.48 -7.73 -11.40
CA ASN A 139 23.14 -8.77 -10.40
C ASN A 139 21.92 -8.37 -9.55
N ILE A 140 20.90 -7.79 -10.17
CA ILE A 140 19.63 -7.56 -9.48
C ILE A 140 18.84 -8.87 -9.46
N ASN A 141 18.31 -9.23 -8.29
CA ASN A 141 17.32 -10.30 -8.20
C ASN A 141 15.96 -9.70 -8.58
N ASP A 142 15.51 -10.03 -9.77
CA ASP A 142 14.33 -9.47 -10.40
C ASP A 142 13.33 -10.54 -10.87
N ASP A 143 12.07 -10.21 -10.66
CA ASP A 143 10.94 -10.99 -11.15
C ASP A 143 10.08 -10.04 -12.00
N ILE A 144 10.56 -9.71 -13.20
CA ILE A 144 9.87 -8.82 -14.15
C ILE A 144 9.20 -9.64 -15.25
N TYR A 145 7.94 -9.31 -15.50
CA TYR A 145 7.11 -9.93 -16.51
C TYR A 145 6.52 -8.88 -17.46
N ARG A 146 6.39 -9.26 -18.72
CA ARG A 146 5.65 -8.49 -19.74
C ARG A 146 4.48 -9.29 -20.29
N LEU A 147 3.40 -8.58 -20.57
CA LEU A 147 2.17 -9.13 -21.10
C LEU A 147 1.68 -8.28 -22.27
N ARG A 148 1.51 -8.91 -23.43
CA ARG A 148 1.01 -8.26 -24.64
C ARG A 148 -0.47 -7.94 -24.50
N LEU A 149 -0.83 -6.71 -24.86
CA LEU A 149 -2.19 -6.20 -24.80
C LEU A 149 -2.72 -5.87 -26.18
N ASP A 150 -4.00 -6.09 -26.38
CA ASP A 150 -4.74 -5.62 -27.56
C ASP A 150 -4.99 -4.10 -27.48
N PRO A 151 -5.46 -3.47 -28.57
CA PRO A 151 -5.75 -2.04 -28.58
C PRO A 151 -6.81 -1.63 -27.55
N GLU A 152 -7.65 -2.57 -27.12
CA GLU A 152 -8.68 -2.39 -26.10
C GLU A 152 -8.17 -2.65 -24.66
N GLY A 153 -6.90 -3.01 -24.48
CA GLY A 153 -6.25 -3.26 -23.19
C GLY A 153 -6.48 -4.66 -22.59
N ARG A 154 -6.95 -5.63 -23.39
CA ARG A 154 -7.12 -7.04 -22.98
C ARG A 154 -5.88 -7.85 -23.33
N ASN A 155 -5.67 -8.93 -22.58
CA ASN A 155 -4.49 -9.78 -22.75
C ASN A 155 -4.58 -10.59 -24.04
N ILE A 156 -3.58 -10.46 -24.93
CA ILE A 156 -3.45 -11.29 -26.14
C ILE A 156 -2.77 -12.63 -25.81
N SER A 157 -1.80 -12.60 -24.90
CA SER A 157 -1.04 -13.79 -24.49
C SER A 157 -1.60 -14.38 -23.20
N GLU A 158 -1.82 -15.69 -23.16
CA GLU A 158 -2.21 -16.39 -21.91
C GLU A 158 -1.03 -16.51 -20.92
N SER A 159 0.22 -16.44 -21.40
CA SER A 159 1.42 -16.49 -20.57
C SER A 159 2.17 -15.16 -20.58
N ALA A 160 2.58 -14.72 -19.38
CA ALA A 160 3.47 -13.59 -19.22
C ALA A 160 4.92 -14.01 -19.53
N GLN A 161 5.63 -13.22 -20.33
CA GLN A 161 7.03 -13.49 -20.66
C GLN A 161 7.93 -12.83 -19.61
N ARG A 162 8.88 -13.58 -19.04
CA ARG A 162 9.92 -12.99 -18.17
C ARG A 162 10.87 -12.12 -19.00
N ILE A 163 11.27 -10.97 -18.45
CA ILE A 163 12.34 -10.13 -19.00
C ILE A 163 13.56 -10.28 -18.08
N GLU A 164 14.75 -10.36 -18.67
CA GLU A 164 16.02 -10.24 -17.94
C GLU A 164 16.48 -8.78 -18.04
N ILE A 165 16.82 -8.16 -16.90
CA ILE A 165 17.26 -6.76 -16.81
C ILE A 165 18.63 -6.58 -17.50
N ASN A 166 18.83 -5.43 -18.16
CA ASN A 166 20.10 -5.00 -18.78
C ASN A 166 20.66 -5.97 -19.86
N GLN A 167 19.84 -6.84 -20.46
CA GLN A 167 20.31 -7.76 -21.50
C GLN A 167 19.91 -7.34 -22.92
N ASN A 168 20.89 -7.43 -23.83
CA ASN A 168 20.67 -7.35 -25.26
C ASN A 168 20.09 -8.65 -25.80
N LYS A 169 18.94 -8.58 -26.48
CA LYS A 169 18.41 -9.70 -27.28
C LYS A 169 19.19 -9.86 -28.59
N THR A 170 20.51 -9.96 -28.56
CA THR A 170 21.30 -10.35 -29.74
C THR A 170 21.26 -11.87 -29.91
N SER A 171 20.09 -12.42 -30.22
CA SER A 171 20.03 -13.68 -30.96
C SER A 171 20.25 -13.37 -32.44
N VAL A 172 21.52 -13.17 -32.81
CA VAL A 172 21.96 -13.18 -34.20
C VAL A 172 21.73 -14.60 -34.72
N GLN A 173 20.55 -14.84 -35.27
CA GLN A 173 20.33 -15.98 -36.16
C GLN A 173 20.73 -15.51 -37.55
N THR A 174 21.88 -16.02 -37.99
CA THR A 174 22.32 -15.97 -39.39
C THR A 174 21.21 -16.52 -40.27
N ALA A 175 20.55 -15.64 -41.03
CA ALA A 175 19.63 -16.02 -42.07
C ALA A 175 20.43 -16.33 -43.34
N ASP A 176 20.58 -17.62 -43.63
CA ASP A 176 20.87 -18.10 -44.97
C ASP A 176 19.71 -17.77 -45.91
N LEU A 177 20.03 -17.19 -47.07
CA LEU A 177 19.65 -17.65 -48.42
C LEU A 177 20.15 -16.62 -49.44
N VAL A 178 21.08 -17.08 -50.28
CA VAL A 178 21.71 -16.32 -51.38
C VAL A 178 20.74 -16.27 -52.56
N ASP A 179 20.19 -15.10 -52.84
CA ASP A 179 19.54 -14.77 -54.12
C ASP A 179 20.43 -13.82 -54.93
N GLU A 180 20.33 -13.92 -56.27
CA GLU A 180 21.18 -13.27 -57.27
C GLU A 180 21.57 -11.81 -56.96
N ILE A 181 22.88 -11.53 -56.95
CA ILE A 181 23.46 -10.23 -56.62
C ILE A 181 23.08 -9.18 -57.68
N LYS A 182 22.00 -8.44 -57.42
CA LYS A 182 21.75 -7.11 -58.00
C LYS A 182 22.39 -6.07 -57.08
N CYS A 183 23.30 -5.25 -57.62
CA CYS A 183 23.93 -4.14 -56.90
C CYS A 183 22.86 -3.14 -56.44
N GLY A 184 22.62 -3.06 -55.13
CA GLY A 184 21.66 -2.12 -54.54
C GLY A 184 22.20 -0.68 -54.49
N SER A 185 21.28 0.30 -54.57
CA SER A 185 21.60 1.73 -54.53
C SER A 185 21.94 2.20 -53.12
N CYS A 186 23.05 2.93 -52.96
CA CYS A 186 23.40 3.63 -51.72
C CYS A 186 22.77 5.03 -51.61
N TYR A 187 21.79 5.37 -52.45
CA TYR A 187 21.06 6.66 -52.45
C TYR A 187 21.97 7.91 -52.42
N GLY A 188 23.11 7.85 -53.12
CA GLY A 188 24.08 8.96 -53.21
C GLY A 188 24.97 9.15 -51.99
N ALA A 189 24.89 8.27 -50.98
CA ALA A 189 25.75 8.34 -49.81
C ALA A 189 27.15 7.74 -50.04
N ALA A 190 27.28 6.81 -50.99
CA ALA A 190 28.55 6.18 -51.36
C ALA A 190 29.04 6.64 -52.76
N PRO A 191 30.36 6.58 -53.04
CA PRO A 191 30.92 6.88 -54.35
C PRO A 191 30.42 5.93 -55.45
N ASP A 192 30.40 6.41 -56.70
CA ASP A 192 30.00 5.63 -57.87
C ASP A 192 30.81 4.33 -57.97
N GLY A 193 30.12 3.19 -57.92
CA GLY A 193 30.70 1.84 -57.93
C GLY A 193 30.63 1.07 -56.61
N THR A 194 30.21 1.71 -55.51
CA THR A 194 29.93 1.01 -54.24
C THR A 194 28.47 0.57 -54.19
N CYS A 195 28.23 -0.73 -53.96
CA CYS A 195 26.89 -1.31 -53.87
C CYS A 195 26.45 -1.44 -52.41
N CYS A 196 25.22 -1.03 -52.09
CA CYS A 196 24.61 -1.23 -50.78
C CYS A 196 23.52 -2.27 -50.91
N ASN A 197 23.82 -3.51 -50.52
CA ASN A 197 22.92 -4.65 -50.70
C ASN A 197 22.10 -4.91 -49.44
N THR A 198 22.65 -4.61 -48.26
CA THR A 198 21.96 -4.74 -46.97
C THR A 198 21.53 -3.38 -46.43
N CYS A 199 20.54 -3.38 -45.53
CA CYS A 199 20.17 -2.16 -44.79
C CYS A 199 21.35 -1.58 -44.02
N GLU A 200 22.22 -2.44 -43.49
CA GLU A 200 23.41 -2.05 -42.74
C GLU A 200 24.44 -1.34 -43.62
N ASP A 201 24.60 -1.76 -44.87
CA ASP A 201 25.47 -1.07 -45.84
C ASP A 201 24.98 0.36 -46.12
N VAL A 202 23.66 0.54 -46.25
CA VAL A 202 23.05 1.88 -46.44
C VAL A 202 23.26 2.74 -45.20
N LYS A 203 23.02 2.19 -43.99
CA LYS A 203 23.26 2.88 -42.71
C LYS A 203 24.71 3.33 -42.58
N ASN A 204 25.67 2.45 -42.88
CA ASN A 204 27.09 2.76 -42.83
C ASN A 204 27.49 3.87 -43.83
N ALA A 205 26.98 3.81 -45.06
CA ALA A 205 27.23 4.84 -46.07
C ALA A 205 26.68 6.22 -45.64
N TYR A 206 25.48 6.26 -45.08
CA TYR A 206 24.87 7.49 -44.58
C TYR A 206 25.59 8.03 -43.34
N ALA A 207 26.03 7.15 -42.43
CA ALA A 207 26.78 7.53 -41.23
C ALA A 207 28.10 8.24 -41.58
N VAL A 208 28.83 7.76 -42.59
CA VAL A 208 30.06 8.41 -43.08
C VAL A 208 29.78 9.82 -43.61
N LYS A 209 28.59 10.07 -44.16
CA LYS A 209 28.14 11.38 -44.64
C LYS A 209 27.47 12.24 -43.55
N GLY A 210 27.23 11.69 -42.36
CA GLY A 210 26.46 12.33 -41.29
C GLY A 210 24.97 12.51 -41.63
N TRP A 211 24.42 11.69 -42.53
CA TRP A 211 23.01 11.71 -42.89
C TRP A 211 22.21 10.73 -42.04
N GLN A 212 20.94 11.07 -41.75
CA GLN A 212 20.01 10.14 -41.10
C GLN A 212 19.24 9.35 -42.16
N VAL A 213 19.20 8.03 -42.00
CA VAL A 213 18.48 7.13 -42.92
C VAL A 213 17.00 7.11 -42.55
N ASN A 214 16.12 7.41 -43.51
CA ASN A 214 14.69 7.09 -43.36
C ASN A 214 14.45 5.63 -43.77
N ILE A 215 14.32 4.76 -42.78
CA ILE A 215 14.19 3.30 -42.92
C ILE A 215 12.96 2.90 -43.76
N GLU A 216 11.91 3.72 -43.79
CA GLU A 216 10.69 3.44 -44.56
C GLU A 216 10.85 3.72 -46.06
N GLU A 217 11.75 4.62 -46.43
CA GLU A 217 12.01 4.99 -47.82
C GLU A 217 13.02 4.05 -48.50
N VAL A 218 13.93 3.48 -47.70
CA VAL A 218 14.99 2.59 -48.17
C VAL A 218 14.47 1.17 -48.38
N GLU A 219 14.53 0.69 -49.63
CA GLU A 219 14.00 -0.63 -50.01
C GLU A 219 14.74 -1.77 -49.31
N GLN A 220 16.06 -1.64 -49.14
CA GLN A 220 16.91 -2.60 -48.45
C GLN A 220 16.57 -2.76 -46.96
N CYS A 221 15.88 -1.78 -46.35
CA CYS A 221 15.53 -1.78 -44.93
C CYS A 221 14.09 -2.23 -44.64
N LYS A 222 13.21 -2.28 -45.65
CA LYS A 222 11.82 -2.76 -45.49
C LYS A 222 11.73 -4.23 -45.10
N ASN A 223 12.73 -5.02 -45.49
CA ASN A 223 12.79 -6.44 -45.18
C ASN A 223 13.39 -6.77 -43.82
N ASP A 224 13.89 -5.77 -43.09
CA ASP A 224 14.46 -5.94 -41.76
C ASP A 224 13.39 -6.47 -40.79
N LYS A 225 13.77 -7.46 -39.99
CA LYS A 225 12.91 -8.12 -39.00
C LYS A 225 12.34 -7.10 -38.01
N TRP A 226 13.15 -6.14 -37.59
CA TRP A 226 12.75 -5.12 -36.61
C TRP A 226 11.61 -4.23 -37.14
N VAL A 227 11.69 -3.84 -38.42
CA VAL A 227 10.69 -2.99 -39.08
C VAL A 227 9.39 -3.75 -39.34
N LYS A 228 9.49 -5.05 -39.68
CA LYS A 228 8.31 -5.92 -39.83
C LYS A 228 7.58 -6.09 -38.51
N GLU A 229 8.30 -6.45 -37.45
CA GLU A 229 7.72 -6.61 -36.11
C GLU A 229 7.09 -5.30 -35.59
N PHE A 230 7.73 -4.16 -35.83
CA PHE A 230 7.19 -2.86 -35.43
C PHE A 230 5.88 -2.54 -36.14
N ASN A 231 5.80 -2.80 -37.46
CA ASN A 231 4.59 -2.53 -38.24
C ASN A 231 3.45 -3.51 -37.93
N GLU A 232 3.76 -4.78 -37.67
CA GLU A 232 2.79 -5.81 -37.30
C GLU A 232 2.16 -5.54 -35.93
N HIS A 233 2.96 -5.07 -34.97
CA HIS A 233 2.52 -4.86 -33.58
C HIS A 233 2.25 -3.39 -33.23
N LYS A 234 2.21 -2.48 -34.20
CA LYS A 234 2.11 -1.01 -33.98
C LYS A 234 0.94 -0.56 -33.08
N ASN A 235 -0.17 -1.30 -33.11
CA ASN A 235 -1.37 -0.98 -32.34
C ASN A 235 -1.49 -1.79 -31.04
N GLU A 236 -0.47 -2.59 -30.70
CA GLU A 236 -0.46 -3.36 -29.46
C GLU A 236 0.07 -2.52 -28.29
N GLY A 237 -0.43 -2.87 -27.11
CA GLY A 237 0.09 -2.37 -25.84
C GLY A 237 0.94 -3.40 -25.12
N CYS A 238 1.52 -2.97 -24.01
CA CYS A 238 2.29 -3.84 -23.13
C CYS A 238 2.06 -3.49 -21.67
N ARG A 239 1.74 -4.50 -20.85
CA ARG A 239 1.81 -4.38 -19.39
C ARG A 239 3.12 -4.96 -18.90
N VAL A 240 3.90 -4.17 -18.19
CA VAL A 240 5.16 -4.56 -17.56
C VAL A 240 5.00 -4.44 -16.05
N TYR A 241 5.19 -5.55 -15.34
CA TYR A 241 5.02 -5.60 -13.90
C TYR A 241 6.05 -6.53 -13.27
N GLY A 242 6.39 -6.28 -12.01
CA GLY A 242 7.36 -7.10 -11.32
C GLY A 242 7.91 -6.47 -10.06
N THR A 243 8.95 -7.10 -9.53
CA THR A 243 9.71 -6.60 -8.38
C THR A 243 11.19 -6.56 -8.70
N VAL A 244 11.84 -5.46 -8.32
CA VAL A 244 13.27 -5.20 -8.52
C VAL A 244 13.89 -4.85 -7.16
N LYS A 245 15.01 -5.49 -6.81
CA LYS A 245 15.75 -5.17 -5.58
C LYS A 245 16.89 -4.20 -5.89
N VAL A 246 16.77 -2.96 -5.44
CA VAL A 246 17.79 -1.93 -5.64
C VAL A 246 18.58 -1.68 -4.37
N ALA A 247 19.82 -1.24 -4.51
CA ALA A 247 20.58 -0.69 -3.38
C ALA A 247 19.94 0.61 -2.88
N LYS A 248 20.07 0.90 -1.58
CA LYS A 248 19.59 2.12 -0.94
C LYS A 248 20.48 3.33 -1.26
N VAL A 249 20.61 3.63 -2.55
CA VAL A 249 21.34 4.77 -3.10
C VAL A 249 20.44 5.47 -4.13
N ALA A 250 20.77 6.69 -4.52
CA ALA A 250 20.04 7.33 -5.61
C ALA A 250 20.26 6.56 -6.92
N GLY A 251 19.23 6.53 -7.76
CA GLY A 251 19.27 5.75 -8.99
C GLY A 251 18.19 6.15 -9.98
N ASN A 252 18.24 5.52 -11.14
CA ASN A 252 17.32 5.71 -12.24
C ASN A 252 16.82 4.35 -12.71
N PHE A 253 15.51 4.15 -12.63
CA PHE A 253 14.81 3.01 -13.19
C PHE A 253 14.00 3.50 -14.38
N HIS A 254 14.22 2.94 -15.57
CA HIS A 254 13.50 3.40 -16.75
C HIS A 254 13.03 2.26 -17.64
N LEU A 255 11.87 2.50 -18.28
CA LEU A 255 11.31 1.68 -19.34
C LEU A 255 11.31 2.49 -20.62
N ALA A 256 12.12 2.09 -21.58
CA ALA A 256 12.31 2.79 -22.85
C ALA A 256 12.25 1.81 -24.02
N PRO A 257 11.92 2.29 -25.24
CA PRO A 257 12.07 1.51 -26.44
C PRO A 257 13.53 1.46 -26.90
N GLY A 258 13.96 0.29 -27.37
CA GLY A 258 15.28 0.08 -27.97
C GLY A 258 16.13 -0.91 -27.19
N ASP A 259 17.21 -1.34 -27.83
CA ASP A 259 18.17 -2.27 -27.23
C ASP A 259 19.17 -1.49 -26.36
N PRO A 260 19.36 -1.85 -25.07
CA PRO A 260 20.28 -1.16 -24.20
C PRO A 260 21.74 -1.43 -24.62
N HIS A 261 22.46 -0.36 -24.98
CA HIS A 261 23.87 -0.44 -25.35
C HIS A 261 24.71 0.50 -24.49
N GLN A 262 25.70 -0.06 -23.79
CA GLN A 262 26.68 0.74 -23.06
C GLN A 262 27.76 1.25 -24.03
N ALA A 263 27.78 2.56 -24.29
CA ALA A 263 28.83 3.19 -25.09
C ALA A 263 29.52 4.28 -24.26
N MET A 264 30.83 4.15 -24.03
CA MET A 264 31.69 5.19 -23.45
C MET A 264 31.11 5.84 -22.15
N ARG A 265 30.78 5.04 -21.14
CA ARG A 265 30.20 5.48 -19.85
C ARG A 265 28.82 6.17 -19.94
N SER A 266 28.14 6.09 -21.08
CA SER A 266 26.77 6.54 -21.27
C SER A 266 25.89 5.35 -21.63
N HIS A 267 24.73 5.24 -20.97
CA HIS A 267 23.70 4.27 -21.32
C HIS A 267 22.87 4.83 -22.46
N VAL A 268 23.03 4.26 -23.65
CA VAL A 268 22.31 4.67 -24.86
C VAL A 268 21.43 3.51 -25.29
N HIS A 269 20.24 3.85 -25.77
CA HIS A 269 19.34 2.88 -26.36
C HIS A 269 19.43 3.00 -27.88
N ASP A 270 19.67 1.88 -28.55
CA ASP A 270 19.63 1.84 -30.01
C ASP A 270 18.18 1.61 -30.47
N LEU A 271 17.62 2.62 -31.12
CA LEU A 271 16.29 2.55 -31.76
C LEU A 271 16.37 2.00 -33.19
N HIS A 272 17.50 1.43 -33.60
CA HIS A 272 17.78 0.94 -34.95
C HIS A 272 17.58 2.00 -36.04
N ASN A 273 17.87 3.28 -35.73
CA ASN A 273 17.62 4.48 -36.57
C ASN A 273 16.14 4.85 -36.79
N LEU A 274 15.20 4.31 -36.02
CA LEU A 274 13.83 4.81 -36.00
C LEU A 274 13.75 6.16 -35.28
N ASP A 275 12.95 7.08 -35.82
CA ASP A 275 12.69 8.35 -35.17
C ASP A 275 12.02 8.12 -33.80
N PRO A 276 12.59 8.63 -32.69
CA PRO A 276 11.98 8.57 -31.37
C PRO A 276 10.52 9.06 -31.34
N SER A 277 10.13 9.97 -32.24
CA SER A 277 8.75 10.48 -32.34
C SER A 277 7.72 9.41 -32.70
N LYS A 278 8.15 8.27 -33.26
CA LYS A 278 7.27 7.16 -33.65
C LYS A 278 6.81 6.30 -32.47
N PHE A 279 7.49 6.40 -31.33
CA PHE A 279 7.16 5.63 -30.13
C PHE A 279 6.26 6.44 -29.20
N ASP A 280 5.03 5.95 -29.01
CA ASP A 280 4.08 6.52 -28.07
C ASP A 280 4.23 5.83 -26.70
N ALA A 281 4.94 6.49 -25.79
CA ALA A 281 5.16 6.03 -24.42
C ALA A 281 4.02 6.41 -23.46
N SER A 282 2.82 6.73 -23.97
CA SER A 282 1.62 6.92 -23.15
C SER A 282 1.34 5.68 -22.30
N HIS A 283 1.18 5.88 -21.01
CA HIS A 283 1.08 4.80 -20.04
C HIS A 283 0.13 5.11 -18.89
N THR A 284 -0.31 4.05 -18.24
CA THR A 284 -1.05 4.04 -16.99
C THR A 284 -0.19 3.38 -15.94
N VAL A 285 0.04 4.07 -14.82
CA VAL A 285 0.69 3.48 -13.66
C VAL A 285 -0.39 2.79 -12.83
N ASN A 286 -0.38 1.45 -12.82
CA ASN A 286 -1.35 0.67 -12.05
C ASN A 286 -0.95 0.63 -10.59
N HIS A 287 0.32 0.31 -10.32
CA HIS A 287 0.87 0.26 -8.97
C HIS A 287 2.36 0.59 -8.97
N ILE A 288 2.84 1.43 -8.05
CA ILE A 288 4.27 1.56 -7.73
C ILE A 288 4.45 1.68 -6.23
N SER A 289 5.32 0.85 -5.66
CA SER A 289 5.66 0.90 -4.24
C SER A 289 7.12 0.60 -3.93
N PHE A 290 7.57 1.09 -2.78
CA PHE A 290 8.91 0.86 -2.23
C PHE A 290 8.77 0.13 -0.90
N GLY A 291 9.34 -1.07 -0.79
CA GLY A 291 9.26 -1.92 0.41
C GLY A 291 7.84 -2.42 0.72
N LYS A 292 7.69 -3.05 1.88
CA LYS A 292 6.46 -3.76 2.28
C LYS A 292 5.25 -2.81 2.49
N SER A 293 4.02 -3.30 2.36
CA SER A 293 2.83 -2.52 2.73
C SER A 293 2.68 -2.42 4.26
N PHE A 294 2.10 -1.32 4.74
CA PHE A 294 1.75 -1.11 6.15
C PHE A 294 0.44 -0.29 6.25
N PRO A 295 -0.27 -0.31 7.41
CA PRO A 295 -1.54 0.40 7.56
C PRO A 295 -1.42 1.90 7.31
N GLY A 296 -2.21 2.44 6.40
CA GLY A 296 -2.20 3.88 6.06
C GLY A 296 -1.11 4.30 5.07
N LYS A 297 -0.34 3.35 4.50
CA LYS A 297 0.60 3.64 3.42
C LYS A 297 -0.13 4.17 2.18
N ASN A 298 0.31 5.32 1.68
CA ASN A 298 -0.22 5.94 0.46
C ASN A 298 0.67 5.60 -0.75
N TYR A 299 0.05 5.47 -1.93
CA TYR A 299 0.71 5.18 -3.21
C TYR A 299 0.40 6.30 -4.23
N PRO A 300 1.19 7.39 -4.26
CA PRO A 300 0.83 8.61 -5.01
C PRO A 300 0.71 8.47 -6.53
N LEU A 301 1.33 7.45 -7.12
CA LEU A 301 1.35 7.20 -8.56
C LEU A 301 0.26 6.23 -9.04
N ASP A 302 -0.41 5.53 -8.13
CA ASP A 302 -1.39 4.51 -8.50
C ASP A 302 -2.60 5.14 -9.20
N GLY A 303 -3.01 4.53 -10.31
CA GLY A 303 -4.12 4.99 -11.16
C GLY A 303 -3.82 6.25 -11.98
N LYS A 304 -2.57 6.73 -12.02
CA LYS A 304 -2.21 7.89 -12.86
C LYS A 304 -2.10 7.49 -14.32
N VAL A 305 -2.91 8.13 -15.15
CA VAL A 305 -2.92 7.96 -16.61
C VAL A 305 -2.21 9.14 -17.26
N ASN A 306 -1.19 8.86 -18.05
CA ASN A 306 -0.49 9.83 -18.88
C ASN A 306 -0.63 9.44 -20.34
N GLN A 307 -1.58 10.10 -21.01
CA GLN A 307 -1.84 9.91 -22.43
C GLN A 307 -1.57 11.21 -23.18
N GLU A 308 -0.96 11.08 -24.35
CA GLU A 308 -0.80 12.17 -25.30
C GLU A 308 -1.16 11.70 -26.72
N SER A 309 -1.47 12.67 -27.58
CA SER A 309 -1.82 12.44 -28.98
C SER A 309 -0.63 12.15 -29.88
N ARG A 310 0.59 12.44 -29.43
CA ARG A 310 1.84 12.32 -30.19
C ARG A 310 2.85 11.45 -29.45
N GLY A 311 3.67 10.70 -30.21
CA GLY A 311 4.81 9.98 -29.68
C GLY A 311 6.02 10.89 -29.45
N GLY A 312 7.13 10.31 -28.97
CA GLY A 312 8.36 11.06 -28.69
C GLY A 312 8.36 11.83 -27.38
N ILE A 313 7.61 11.36 -26.37
CA ILE A 313 7.52 12.03 -25.07
C ILE A 313 8.26 11.23 -24.01
N MET A 314 9.10 11.94 -23.27
CA MET A 314 9.85 11.43 -22.15
C MET A 314 9.13 11.83 -20.85
N TYR A 315 8.64 10.85 -20.11
CA TYR A 315 7.96 11.04 -18.82
C TYR A 315 8.94 10.81 -17.68
N GLN A 316 9.24 11.86 -16.92
CA GLN A 316 10.16 11.82 -15.80
C GLN A 316 9.41 11.93 -14.47
N TYR A 317 9.70 11.01 -13.57
CA TYR A 317 9.16 10.93 -12.22
C TYR A 317 10.31 11.07 -11.25
N TYR A 318 10.36 12.19 -10.54
CA TYR A 318 11.31 12.44 -9.47
C TYR A 318 10.68 11.99 -8.16
N VAL A 319 11.22 10.92 -7.58
CA VAL A 319 10.68 10.27 -6.39
C VAL A 319 11.63 10.46 -5.22
N LYS A 320 11.11 11.04 -4.14
CA LYS A 320 11.83 11.12 -2.86
C LYS A 320 11.33 10.01 -1.94
N VAL A 321 12.17 9.02 -1.70
CA VAL A 321 11.86 7.83 -0.89
C VAL A 321 12.22 8.10 0.56
N VAL A 322 11.27 7.94 1.48
CA VAL A 322 11.42 8.18 2.91
C VAL A 322 11.34 6.84 3.65
N PRO A 323 12.43 6.38 4.28
CA PRO A 323 12.42 5.21 5.16
C PRO A 323 11.34 5.34 6.23
N THR A 324 10.58 4.28 6.45
CA THR A 324 9.46 4.26 7.40
C THR A 324 9.51 3.00 8.23
N ARG A 325 9.44 3.15 9.55
CA ARG A 325 9.38 2.05 10.51
C ARG A 325 7.99 2.01 11.15
N TYR A 326 7.38 0.84 11.23
CA TYR A 326 6.10 0.64 11.88
C TYR A 326 6.27 -0.33 13.06
N ASP A 327 6.05 0.15 14.28
CA ASP A 327 6.11 -0.62 15.51
C ASP A 327 4.69 -0.97 15.97
N TYR A 328 4.37 -2.27 15.97
CA TYR A 328 3.07 -2.77 16.37
C TYR A 328 3.00 -3.02 17.89
N LEU A 329 1.78 -3.06 18.44
CA LEU A 329 1.55 -3.37 19.87
C LEU A 329 2.08 -4.74 20.31
N ASP A 330 2.22 -5.69 19.39
CA ASP A 330 2.74 -7.04 19.66
C ASP A 330 4.27 -7.11 19.67
N GLY A 331 4.96 -5.99 19.45
CA GLY A 331 6.41 -5.88 19.38
C GLY A 331 7.00 -6.27 18.03
N ARG A 332 6.18 -6.57 17.01
CA ARG A 332 6.68 -6.67 15.63
C ARG A 332 7.11 -5.29 15.13
N VAL A 333 8.16 -5.28 14.32
CA VAL A 333 8.72 -4.09 13.71
C VAL A 333 8.83 -4.34 12.21
N ASP A 334 8.09 -3.57 11.42
CA ASP A 334 8.18 -3.61 9.98
C ASP A 334 8.95 -2.40 9.46
N GLN A 335 9.97 -2.66 8.65
CA GLN A 335 10.68 -1.64 7.88
C GLN A 335 10.08 -1.56 6.47
N SER A 336 9.80 -0.35 6.05
CA SER A 336 9.18 -0.02 4.78
C SER A 336 9.67 1.35 4.29
N HIS A 337 9.13 1.81 3.17
CA HIS A 337 9.42 3.10 2.59
C HIS A 337 8.13 3.75 2.11
N GLN A 338 8.01 5.04 2.34
CA GLN A 338 7.01 5.90 1.70
C GLN A 338 7.69 6.73 0.63
N PHE A 339 6.93 7.37 -0.25
CA PHE A 339 7.51 8.27 -1.21
C PHE A 339 6.59 9.42 -1.58
N SER A 340 7.21 10.51 -2.01
CA SER A 340 6.54 11.61 -2.71
C SER A 340 7.06 11.68 -4.14
N VAL A 341 6.26 12.23 -5.05
CA VAL A 341 6.58 12.27 -6.48
C VAL A 341 6.36 13.65 -7.08
N THR A 342 7.28 14.06 -7.95
CA THR A 342 7.13 15.20 -8.85
C THR A 342 7.25 14.72 -10.29
N THR A 343 6.30 15.12 -11.15
CA THR A 343 6.23 14.67 -12.54
C THR A 343 6.69 15.76 -13.50
N HIS A 344 7.52 15.41 -14.48
CA HIS A 344 7.96 16.29 -15.55
C HIS A 344 7.81 15.57 -16.90
N LYS A 345 7.46 16.32 -17.95
CA LYS A 345 7.29 15.78 -19.31
C LYS A 345 8.18 16.57 -20.26
N LYS A 346 8.90 15.87 -21.14
CA LYS A 346 9.77 16.48 -22.14
C LYS A 346 9.39 15.98 -23.53
N ASP A 347 9.13 16.91 -24.45
CA ASP A 347 8.84 16.63 -25.86
C ASP A 347 10.15 16.58 -26.66
N LEU A 348 10.39 15.48 -27.36
CA LEU A 348 11.62 15.22 -28.12
C LEU A 348 11.53 15.67 -29.59
N GLY A 349 10.38 16.15 -30.07
CA GLY A 349 10.17 16.56 -31.47
C GLY A 349 10.98 17.79 -31.93
N LEU A 350 11.66 18.51 -31.01
CA LEU A 350 12.34 19.79 -31.25
C LEU A 350 13.88 19.68 -31.17
N ARG A 351 14.48 18.60 -31.69
CA ARG A 351 15.94 18.35 -31.65
C ARG A 351 16.53 18.30 -30.24
N GLN A 352 15.74 17.90 -29.25
CA GLN A 352 16.22 17.71 -27.90
C GLN A 352 16.72 16.29 -27.70
N SER A 353 17.91 16.15 -27.11
CA SER A 353 18.47 14.84 -26.76
C SER A 353 17.64 14.16 -25.67
N GLY A 354 17.36 12.88 -25.84
CA GLY A 354 16.58 12.06 -24.92
C GLY A 354 15.89 10.90 -25.63
N LEU A 355 15.25 10.04 -24.85
CA LEU A 355 14.45 8.92 -25.36
C LEU A 355 13.04 8.98 -24.80
N PRO A 356 12.01 8.63 -25.60
CA PRO A 356 10.65 8.51 -25.12
C PRO A 356 10.58 7.33 -24.16
N GLY A 357 9.75 7.42 -23.13
CA GLY A 357 9.67 6.35 -22.14
C GLY A 357 9.23 6.83 -20.78
N PHE A 358 9.23 5.89 -19.84
CA PHE A 358 8.97 6.11 -18.43
C PHE A 358 10.31 6.11 -17.68
N PHE A 359 10.63 7.21 -17.00
CA PHE A 359 11.88 7.37 -16.24
C PHE A 359 11.58 7.71 -14.78
N LEU A 360 11.97 6.83 -13.88
CA LEU A 360 11.80 6.95 -12.44
C LEU A 360 13.16 7.24 -11.79
N GLN A 361 13.40 8.50 -11.50
CA GLN A 361 14.58 8.95 -10.77
C GLN A 361 14.24 8.95 -9.29
N TYR A 362 14.86 8.08 -8.51
CA TYR A 362 14.58 7.94 -7.08
C TYR A 362 15.79 8.32 -6.23
N GLU A 363 15.52 8.97 -5.09
CA GLU A 363 16.53 9.37 -4.12
C GLU A 363 16.02 9.10 -2.70
N PHE A 364 16.86 8.52 -1.85
CA PHE A 364 16.50 8.27 -0.45
C PHE A 364 16.65 9.54 0.41
N SER A 365 15.74 9.72 1.36
CA SER A 365 15.78 10.77 2.38
C SER A 365 16.66 10.33 3.54
N PRO A 366 17.48 11.23 4.12
CA PRO A 366 18.22 10.95 5.36
C PRO A 366 17.33 10.94 6.62
N LEU A 367 16.05 11.28 6.48
CA LEU A 367 15.06 11.29 7.57
C LEU A 367 14.19 10.03 7.47
N MET A 368 13.91 9.43 8.62
CA MET A 368 13.03 8.27 8.79
C MET A 368 11.78 8.66 9.59
N ILE A 369 10.63 8.14 9.19
CA ILE A 369 9.37 8.27 9.93
C ILE A 369 9.13 6.98 10.73
N GLN A 370 8.83 7.09 12.01
CA GLN A 370 8.48 5.97 12.87
C GLN A 370 7.02 6.11 13.31
N TYR A 371 6.20 5.12 12.96
CA TYR A 371 4.83 4.97 13.44
C TYR A 371 4.81 3.98 14.59
N GLU A 372 4.40 4.44 15.77
CA GLU A 372 4.30 3.60 16.96
C GLU A 372 2.83 3.41 17.32
N GLU A 373 2.36 2.17 17.34
CA GLU A 373 1.05 1.85 17.90
C GLU A 373 1.09 1.93 19.43
N TYR A 374 0.31 2.86 19.97
CA TYR A 374 0.22 3.13 21.40
C TYR A 374 -1.16 2.78 21.94
N ARG A 375 -1.18 2.20 23.14
CA ARG A 375 -2.39 2.03 23.96
C ARG A 375 -2.18 2.62 25.33
N GLN A 376 -3.23 3.29 25.82
CA GLN A 376 -3.23 3.84 27.17
C GLN A 376 -3.07 2.71 28.21
N SER A 377 -2.33 3.02 29.28
CA SER A 377 -2.19 2.09 30.40
C SER A 377 -3.49 2.00 31.21
N LEU A 378 -3.76 0.84 31.81
CA LEU A 378 -4.91 0.66 32.70
C LEU A 378 -4.88 1.61 33.91
N ALA A 379 -3.68 1.97 34.40
CA ALA A 379 -3.56 2.94 35.47
C ALA A 379 -4.04 4.33 35.06
N THR A 380 -3.65 4.80 33.87
CA THR A 380 -4.09 6.08 33.30
C THR A 380 -5.61 6.11 33.15
N PHE A 381 -6.20 5.02 32.64
CA PHE A 381 -7.64 4.87 32.50
C PHE A 381 -8.37 4.93 33.86
N LEU A 382 -7.90 4.21 34.88
CA LEU A 382 -8.51 4.23 36.21
C LEU A 382 -8.45 5.63 36.85
N VAL A 383 -7.32 6.33 36.69
CA VAL A 383 -7.19 7.72 37.15
C VAL A 383 -8.21 8.62 36.44
N SER A 384 -8.39 8.46 35.13
CA SER A 384 -9.37 9.21 34.34
C SER A 384 -10.80 8.94 34.79
N LEU A 385 -11.18 7.67 35.03
CA LEU A 385 -12.50 7.32 35.56
C LEU A 385 -12.79 8.00 36.92
N CYS A 386 -11.82 7.98 37.83
CA CYS A 386 -11.93 8.66 39.12
C CYS A 386 -12.10 10.18 38.95
N ALA A 387 -11.35 10.79 38.02
CA ALA A 387 -11.45 12.20 37.70
C ALA A 387 -12.82 12.57 37.12
N ILE A 388 -13.38 11.75 36.23
CA ILE A 388 -14.73 11.96 35.66
C ILE A 388 -15.78 11.94 36.76
N VAL A 389 -15.79 10.91 37.62
CA VAL A 389 -16.78 10.77 38.70
C VAL A 389 -16.65 11.92 39.70
N GLY A 390 -15.44 12.21 40.16
CA GLY A 390 -15.18 13.29 41.11
C GLY A 390 -15.49 14.68 40.53
N GLY A 391 -15.09 14.93 39.29
CA GLY A 391 -15.29 16.20 38.60
C GLY A 391 -16.77 16.51 38.36
N VAL A 392 -17.54 15.56 37.83
CA VAL A 392 -18.98 15.78 37.59
C VAL A 392 -19.73 15.95 38.91
N PHE A 393 -19.37 15.20 39.97
CA PHE A 393 -20.01 15.35 41.27
C PHE A 393 -19.74 16.73 41.90
N ALA A 394 -18.50 17.23 41.84
CA ALA A 394 -18.15 18.57 42.30
C ALA A 394 -18.91 19.66 41.52
N MET A 395 -19.02 19.53 40.20
CA MET A 395 -19.79 20.47 39.37
C MET A 395 -21.29 20.42 39.67
N ALA A 396 -21.85 19.23 39.85
CA ALA A 396 -23.26 19.06 40.20
C ALA A 396 -23.59 19.72 41.55
N GLN A 397 -22.71 19.60 42.55
CA GLN A 397 -22.88 20.28 43.84
C GLN A 397 -22.86 21.80 43.70
N LEU A 398 -21.90 22.34 42.94
CA LEU A 398 -21.79 23.78 42.71
C LEU A 398 -23.07 24.32 42.03
N VAL A 399 -23.57 23.62 41.02
CA VAL A 399 -24.80 23.97 40.32
C VAL A 399 -26.01 23.90 41.25
N ASP A 400 -26.13 22.86 42.08
CA ASP A 400 -27.23 22.75 43.04
C ASP A 400 -27.22 23.88 44.07
N ILE A 401 -26.04 24.26 44.60
CA ILE A 401 -25.89 25.40 45.52
C ILE A 401 -26.35 26.70 44.86
N ILE A 402 -25.93 26.96 43.62
CA ILE A 402 -26.32 28.17 42.88
C ILE A 402 -27.83 28.19 42.63
N ILE A 403 -28.43 27.07 42.20
CA ILE A 403 -29.87 26.97 41.96
C ILE A 403 -30.65 27.17 43.28
N TYR A 404 -30.19 26.58 44.38
CA TYR A 404 -30.83 26.72 45.69
C TYR A 404 -30.82 28.17 46.19
N HIS A 405 -29.66 28.83 46.16
CA HIS A 405 -29.54 30.22 46.62
C HIS A 405 -30.30 31.20 45.71
N SER A 406 -30.22 31.03 44.39
CA SER A 406 -30.95 31.88 43.44
C SER A 406 -32.47 31.74 43.57
N SER A 407 -32.98 30.51 43.73
CA SER A 407 -34.40 30.26 43.97
C SER A 407 -34.90 30.92 45.25
N ARG A 408 -34.11 30.87 46.33
CA ARG A 408 -34.45 31.52 47.61
C ARG A 408 -34.41 33.04 47.51
N TYR A 409 -33.43 33.59 46.80
CA TYR A 409 -33.32 35.04 46.55
C TYR A 409 -34.48 35.56 45.68
N MET A 410 -34.87 34.84 44.63
CA MET A 410 -36.02 35.24 43.81
C MET A 410 -37.33 35.18 44.60
N LYS A 411 -37.55 34.13 45.40
CA LYS A 411 -38.73 34.02 46.27
C LYS A 411 -38.80 35.17 47.29
N SER A 412 -37.68 35.57 47.88
CA SER A 412 -37.67 36.69 48.84
C SER A 412 -38.00 38.03 48.16
N ARG A 413 -37.51 38.28 46.93
CA ARG A 413 -37.89 39.48 46.17
C ARG A 413 -39.36 39.48 45.73
N MET A 414 -39.90 38.34 45.31
CA MET A 414 -41.32 38.23 44.93
C MET A 414 -42.26 38.40 46.14
N ALA A 415 -41.86 37.93 47.33
CA ALA A 415 -42.61 38.13 48.56
C ALA A 415 -42.55 39.58 49.07
N GLY A 416 -41.42 40.26 48.90
CA GLY A 416 -41.24 41.68 49.27
C GLY A 416 -41.86 42.69 48.28
N GLY A 417 -42.18 42.27 47.06
CA GLY A 417 -42.77 43.14 46.02
C GLY A 417 -44.30 43.23 46.03
N LYS A 418 -44.98 42.71 47.06
CA LYS A 418 -46.46 42.69 47.17
C LYS A 418 -47.04 43.71 48.16
N LEU A 419 -46.27 44.71 48.56
CA LEU A 419 -46.71 45.85 49.38
C LEU A 419 -46.45 47.16 48.62
N ILE A 420 -47.24 47.42 47.57
CA ILE A 420 -47.56 48.76 47.08
C ILE A 420 -49.04 48.75 46.70
#